data_AF-A0A848WMF2-F1
#
_entry.id   AF-A0A848WMF2-F1
#
_cell.length_a   1.000
_cell.length_b   1.000
_cell.length_c   1.000
_cell.angle_alpha   90.00
_cell.angle_beta   90.00
_cell.angle_gamma   90.00
#
_symmetry.space_group_name_H-M   'P 1'
#
loop_
_entity.id
_entity.type
_entity.pdbx_description
1 polymer ?
#
loop_
_entity_poly.entity_id
_entity_poly.type
_entity_poly.pdbx_seq_one_letter_code
_entity_poly.pdbx_strand_id
1 'polypeptide(L)' 'MGGPYIWGILIALLLVIPFWRILPRHGLSKYLAVLAVIPIFAIALLWIIAFRDEIEGFGK' A
#
# COMPACT_ATOMS: atom_id res chain seq x y z
N MET A 1 7.43 -23.92 -18.42
CA MET A 1 7.12 -23.81 -16.97
C MET A 1 7.21 -22.36 -16.46
N GLY A 2 6.64 -21.36 -17.17
CA GLY A 2 6.80 -19.92 -16.82
C GLY A 2 5.50 -19.13 -16.60
N GLY A 3 4.35 -19.66 -17.05
CA GLY A 3 3.05 -18.97 -16.97
C GLY A 3 2.67 -18.44 -15.58
N PRO A 4 2.63 -19.29 -14.53
CA PRO A 4 2.14 -18.85 -13.21
C PRO A 4 3.06 -17.83 -12.53
N TYR A 5 4.37 -17.87 -12.79
CA TYR A 5 5.33 -16.93 -12.20
C TYR A 5 5.24 -15.52 -12.83
N ILE A 6 5.06 -15.46 -14.15
CA ILE A 6 4.87 -14.18 -14.86
C ILE A 6 3.56 -13.53 -14.40
N TRP A 7 2.48 -14.30 -14.31
CA TRP A 7 1.20 -13.82 -13.80
C TRP A 7 1.27 -13.37 -12.34
N GLY A 8 1.98 -14.10 -11.48
CA GLY A 8 2.19 -13.73 -10.08
C GLY A 8 2.90 -12.38 -9.91
N ILE A 9 3.95 -12.13 -10.69
CA ILE A 9 4.68 -10.84 -10.68
C ILE A 9 3.78 -9.70 -11.18
N LEU A 10 3.03 -9.92 -12.25
CA LEU A 10 2.10 -8.91 -12.78
C LEU A 10 1.04 -8.52 -11.76
N ILE A 11 0.45 -9.50 -11.06
CA ILE A 11 -0.54 -9.24 -10.01
C ILE A 11 0.10 -8.51 -8.82
N ALA A 12 1.29 -8.93 -8.37
CA ALA A 12 1.99 -8.25 -7.29
C ALA A 12 2.29 -6.79 -7.63
N LEU A 13 2.74 -6.50 -8.86
CA LEU A 13 2.95 -5.13 -9.33
C LEU A 13 1.64 -4.35 -9.36
N LEU A 14 0.55 -4.93 -9.87
CA LEU A 14 -0.77 -4.29 -9.89
C LEU A 14 -1.26 -3.92 -8.48
N LEU A 15 -0.92 -4.72 -7.47
CA LEU A 15 -1.24 -4.43 -6.06
C LEU A 15 -0.30 -3.38 -5.44
N VAL A 16 1.00 -3.39 -5.74
CA VAL A 16 1.98 -2.47 -5.11
C VAL A 16 1.92 -1.07 -5.70
N ILE A 17 1.77 -0.95 -7.03
CA ILE A 17 1.77 0.34 -7.74
C ILE A 17 0.77 1.36 -7.16
N PRO A 18 -0.51 1.03 -6.89
CA PRO A 18 -1.44 1.99 -6.32
C PRO A 18 -0.98 2.48 -4.95
N PHE A 19 -0.48 1.60 -4.08
CA PHE A 19 0.06 1.97 -2.78
C PHE A 19 1.30 2.86 -2.89
N TRP A 20 2.17 2.61 -3.88
CA TRP A 20 3.30 3.50 -4.17
C TRP A 20 2.90 4.92 -4.51
N ARG A 21 1.71 5.11 -5.08
CA ARG A 21 1.18 6.44 -5.39
C ARG A 21 0.40 7.05 -4.24
N ILE A 22 -0.29 6.24 -3.43
CA ILE A 22 -1.10 6.70 -2.29
C ILE A 22 -0.22 7.07 -1.09
N LEU A 23 0.71 6.21 -0.67
CA LEU A 23 1.51 6.40 0.55
C LEU A 23 2.26 7.74 0.59
N PRO A 24 2.99 8.17 -0.47
CA PRO A 24 3.74 9.43 -0.42
C PRO A 24 2.85 10.67 -0.37
N ARG A 25 1.62 10.58 -0.88
CA ARG A 25 0.63 11.68 -0.82
C ARG A 25 0.15 11.92 0.60
N HIS A 26 0.05 10.85 1.37
CA HIS A 26 -0.28 10.89 2.78
C HIS A 26 0.99 10.81 3.62
N GLY A 27 2.10 11.45 3.23
CA GLY A 27 3.32 11.59 4.04
C GLY A 27 3.96 10.29 4.56
N LEU A 28 3.67 9.12 3.98
CA LEU A 28 4.24 7.83 4.34
C LEU A 28 5.35 7.44 3.36
N SER A 29 6.30 6.61 3.82
CA SER A 29 7.40 6.15 2.98
C SER A 29 6.91 5.29 1.82
N LYS A 30 7.33 5.61 0.58
CA LYS A 30 7.02 4.81 -0.62
C LYS A 30 7.43 3.34 -0.46
N TYR A 31 8.50 3.06 0.27
CA TYR A 31 8.99 1.67 0.43
C TYR A 31 8.00 0.77 1.17
N LEU A 32 7.09 1.34 1.97
CA LEU A 32 6.05 0.58 2.67
C LEU A 32 5.02 -0.05 1.72
N ALA A 33 4.90 0.42 0.47
CA ALA A 33 3.96 -0.14 -0.49
C ALA A 33 4.23 -1.62 -0.81
N VAL A 34 5.48 -2.07 -0.66
CA VAL A 34 5.85 -3.48 -0.90
C VAL A 34 5.14 -4.42 0.08
N LEU A 35 4.84 -3.94 1.29
CA LEU A 35 4.08 -4.72 2.27
C LEU A 35 2.66 -5.01 1.79
N ALA A 36 2.09 -4.17 0.91
CA ALA A 36 0.74 -4.35 0.37
C ALA A 36 0.59 -5.58 -0.54
N VAL A 37 1.68 -6.25 -0.91
CA VAL A 37 1.62 -7.59 -1.56
C VAL A 37 0.91 -8.60 -0.63
N ILE A 38 1.05 -8.43 0.68
CA ILE A 38 0.37 -9.26 1.67
C ILE A 38 -0.94 -8.57 2.04
N PRO A 39 -2.10 -9.23 1.88
CA PRO A 39 -3.41 -8.59 2.05
C PRO A 39 -3.60 -7.93 3.42
N ILE A 40 -3.10 -8.55 4.49
CA ILE A 40 -3.23 -8.02 5.85
C ILE A 40 -2.49 -6.69 6.01
N PHE A 41 -1.27 -6.58 5.48
CA PHE A 41 -0.53 -5.33 5.52
C PHE A 41 -1.14 -4.27 4.60
N ALA A 42 -1.72 -4.67 3.46
CA ALA A 42 -2.47 -3.74 2.60
C ALA A 42 -3.63 -3.09 3.38
N ILE A 43 -4.43 -3.90 4.08
CA ILE A 43 -5.53 -3.40 4.92
C ILE A 43 -5.00 -2.50 6.04
N ALA A 44 -3.93 -2.89 6.72
CA ALA A 44 -3.33 -2.07 7.77
C ALA A 44 -2.81 -0.72 7.24
N LEU A 45 -2.16 -0.70 6.07
CA LEU A 45 -1.70 0.55 5.44
C LEU A 45 -2.88 1.45 5.06
N LEU A 46 -3.96 0.87 4.53
CA LEU A 46 -5.19 1.62 4.24
C LEU A 46 -5.83 2.17 5.52
N TRP A 47 -5.84 1.40 6.61
CA TRP A 47 -6.30 1.86 7.91
C TRP A 47 -5.49 3.07 8.38
N ILE A 48 -4.15 2.97 8.35
CA ILE A 48 -3.27 4.09 8.73
C ILE A 48 -3.59 5.32 7.89
N ILE A 49 -3.76 5.18 6.57
CA ILE A 49 -4.11 6.30 5.68
C ILE A 49 -5.49 6.88 6.00
N ALA A 50 -6.51 6.04 6.20
CA ALA A 50 -7.89 6.45 6.45
C ALA A 50 -8.02 7.25 7.75
N PHE A 51 -7.37 6.79 8.81
CA PHE A 51 -7.45 7.43 10.13
C PHE A 51 -6.38 8.51 10.35
N ARG A 52 -5.43 8.67 9.43
CA ARG A 52 -4.39 9.71 9.55
C ARG A 52 -5.00 11.11 9.58
N ASP A 53 -5.99 11.38 8.75
CA ASP A 53 -6.64 12.70 8.68
C ASP A 53 -7.42 13.00 9.98
N GLU A 54 -8.01 11.98 10.62
CA GLU A 54 -8.66 12.12 11.94
C GLU A 54 -7.65 12.43 13.05
N ILE A 55 -6.47 11.79 13.02
CA ILE A 55 -5.39 12.02 13.99
C ILE A 55 -4.78 13.42 13.84
N GLU A 56 -4.51 13.87 12.61
CA GLU A 56 -3.98 15.21 12.35
C GLU A 56 -4.98 16.33 12.72
N GLY A 57 -6.29 16.05 12.64
CA GLY A 57 -7.36 16.98 13.03
C GLY A 57 -7.49 17.17 14.55
N PHE A 58 -7.15 16.15 15.35
CA PHE A 58 -7.24 16.21 16.82
C PHE A 58 -6.07 16.95 17.48
N GLY A 59 -4.97 17.16 16.76
CA GLY A 59 -3.76 17.84 17.24
C GLY A 59 -3.76 19.36 17.10
N LYS A 60 -4.88 19.98 16.71
CA LYS A 60 -5.05 21.43 16.56
C LYS A 60 -5.95 22.00 17.64
#